data_AF-A0A9E3QDK6-F1
#
_entry.id   AF-A0A9E3QDK6-F1
#
_cell.length_a   1.000
_cell.length_b   1.000
_cell.length_c   1.000
_cell.angle_alpha   90.00
_cell.angle_beta   90.00
_cell.angle_gamma   90.00
#
_symmetry.space_group_name_H-M   'P 1'
#
loop_
_entity.id
_entity.type
_entity.pdbx_description
1 polymer ?
#
loop_
_entity_poly.entity_id
_entity_poly.type
_entity_poly.pdbx_seq_one_letter_code
_entity_poly.pdbx_strand_id
1 'polypeptide(L)'
;MVQVQEDWPALVERLRGLARERAAAGEGEGEEAGTWALCERLLACMAEPERAAEDPLWKAVRAVAESGPATGVETPLEVTDLRLCRRVRGFGDFDPIESEALRPGQAVVLYWELAGVRAEPDGDHFRSRLSARIEILPAEGDEPLWSQSLGAGEDHCRRRRHDYYLNAALHLPASLSAGSYRLRLTQMDTLAGCSASRAIPLMIQP
;
A
#
# COMPACT_ATOMS: atom_id res chain seq x y z
N MET A 1 -31.97 -4.86 11.14
CA MET A 1 -30.56 -4.89 10.68
C MET A 1 -29.98 -6.20 11.21
N VAL A 2 -29.97 -7.27 10.41
CA VAL A 2 -29.50 -8.59 10.87
C VAL A 2 -27.99 -8.58 10.77
N GLN A 3 -27.30 -8.49 11.91
CA GLN A 3 -25.87 -8.77 11.96
C GLN A 3 -25.71 -10.29 11.83
N VAL A 4 -25.35 -10.75 10.64
CA VAL A 4 -24.77 -12.09 10.48
C VAL A 4 -23.33 -11.98 10.94
N GLN A 5 -23.12 -12.16 12.24
CA GLN A 5 -21.79 -12.43 12.77
C GLN A 5 -21.56 -13.93 12.57
N GLU A 6 -21.26 -14.32 11.32
CA GLU A 6 -20.96 -15.72 11.01
C GLU A 6 -19.65 -16.09 11.72
N ASP A 7 -19.72 -17.12 12.55
CA ASP A 7 -18.58 -17.67 13.27
C ASP A 7 -17.60 -18.28 12.27
N TRP A 8 -16.35 -17.81 12.29
CA TRP A 8 -15.33 -18.15 11.29
C TRP A 8 -15.14 -19.67 11.09
N PRO A 9 -15.06 -20.51 12.15
CA PRO A 9 -14.97 -21.96 12.00
C PRO A 9 -16.20 -22.58 11.32
N ALA A 10 -17.40 -22.08 11.62
CA ALA A 10 -18.63 -22.56 11.01
C ALA A 10 -18.71 -22.20 9.53
N LEU A 11 -18.25 -20.99 9.16
CA LEU A 11 -18.12 -20.57 7.77
C LEU A 11 -17.12 -21.45 7.00
N VAL A 12 -15.95 -21.71 7.58
CA VAL A 12 -14.92 -22.54 6.94
C VAL A 12 -15.41 -23.98 6.71
N GLU A 13 -16.07 -24.60 7.69
CA GLU A 13 -16.59 -25.97 7.52
C GLU A 13 -17.73 -26.03 6.48
N ARG A 14 -18.58 -25.00 6.41
CA ARG A 14 -19.61 -24.90 5.38
C ARG A 14 -19.01 -24.78 3.98
N LEU A 15 -18.01 -23.92 3.81
CA LEU A 15 -17.28 -23.77 2.54
C LEU A 15 -16.56 -25.06 2.15
N ARG A 16 -15.99 -25.78 3.14
CA ARG A 16 -15.36 -27.08 2.94
C ARG A 16 -16.36 -28.11 2.41
N GLY A 17 -17.56 -28.16 2.99
CA GLY A 17 -18.66 -29.01 2.51
C GLY A 17 -19.02 -28.73 1.05
N LEU A 18 -19.19 -27.45 0.69
CA LEU A 18 -19.48 -27.03 -0.68
C LEU A 18 -18.37 -27.43 -1.67
N ALA A 19 -17.10 -27.26 -1.27
CA ALA A 19 -15.97 -27.67 -2.10
C ALA A 19 -15.93 -29.18 -2.34
N ARG A 20 -16.24 -30.01 -1.31
CA ARG A 20 -16.37 -31.48 -1.45
C ARG A 20 -17.47 -31.86 -2.42
N GLU A 21 -18.65 -31.26 -2.26
CA GLU A 21 -19.81 -31.54 -3.11
C GLU A 21 -19.50 -31.22 -4.58
N ARG A 22 -18.85 -30.08 -4.84
CA ARG A 22 -18.45 -29.67 -6.19
C ARG A 22 -17.35 -30.56 -6.78
N ALA A 23 -16.38 -30.97 -5.99
CA ALA A 23 -15.35 -31.92 -6.43
C ALA A 23 -15.95 -33.29 -6.78
N ALA A 24 -16.95 -33.75 -6.03
CA ALA A 24 -17.63 -35.03 -6.24
C ALA A 24 -18.63 -35.02 -7.40
N ALA A 25 -19.27 -33.87 -7.68
CA ALA A 25 -20.29 -33.75 -8.71
C ALA A 25 -19.74 -33.81 -10.15
N GLY A 26 -18.44 -33.59 -10.35
CA GLY A 26 -17.84 -33.62 -11.69
C GLY A 26 -18.46 -32.62 -12.67
N GLU A 27 -19.10 -31.55 -12.17
CA GLU A 27 -19.60 -30.45 -12.97
C GLU A 27 -18.40 -29.60 -13.41
N GLY A 28 -17.73 -30.08 -14.46
CA GLY A 28 -16.53 -29.47 -15.01
C GLY A 28 -15.53 -30.51 -15.48
N GLU A 29 -15.11 -30.41 -16.75
CA GLU A 29 -13.99 -31.18 -17.30
C GLU A 29 -12.79 -31.17 -16.33
N GLY A 30 -11.96 -32.23 -16.34
CA GLY A 30 -11.07 -32.66 -15.23
C GLY A 30 -10.15 -31.62 -14.56
N GLU A 31 -10.01 -30.41 -15.09
CA GLU A 31 -9.33 -29.28 -14.47
C GLU A 31 -10.19 -28.61 -13.36
N GLU A 32 -11.50 -28.45 -13.55
CA GLU A 32 -12.41 -27.79 -12.58
C GLU A 32 -12.63 -28.66 -11.33
N ALA A 33 -12.78 -29.98 -11.49
CA ALA A 33 -12.86 -30.92 -10.37
C ALA A 33 -11.56 -30.90 -9.52
N GLY A 34 -10.41 -30.75 -10.19
CA GLY A 34 -9.12 -30.58 -9.54
C GLY A 34 -9.01 -29.27 -8.76
N THR A 35 -9.57 -28.17 -9.27
CA THR A 35 -9.65 -26.89 -8.57
C THR A 35 -10.49 -26.99 -7.30
N TRP A 36 -11.66 -27.64 -7.34
CA TRP A 36 -12.51 -27.81 -6.16
C TRP A 36 -11.87 -28.71 -5.09
N ALA A 37 -11.16 -29.76 -5.49
CA ALA A 37 -10.38 -30.60 -4.57
C ALA A 37 -9.24 -29.80 -3.90
N LEU A 38 -8.59 -28.89 -4.64
CA LEU A 38 -7.59 -27.98 -4.08
C LEU A 38 -8.20 -27.02 -3.06
N CYS A 39 -9.34 -26.41 -3.39
CA CYS A 39 -10.09 -25.53 -2.47
C CYS A 39 -10.48 -26.26 -1.17
N GLU A 40 -10.97 -27.49 -1.28
CA GLU A 40 -11.36 -28.29 -0.12
C GLU A 40 -10.18 -28.55 0.84
N ARG A 41 -9.02 -28.90 0.26
CA ARG A 41 -7.80 -29.16 1.03
C ARG A 41 -7.23 -27.89 1.66
N LEU A 42 -7.32 -26.74 0.99
CA LEU A 42 -7.00 -25.43 1.58
C LEU A 42 -7.92 -25.09 2.75
N LEU A 43 -9.23 -25.27 2.58
CA LEU A 43 -10.23 -25.02 3.63
C LEU A 43 -10.02 -25.94 4.84
N ALA A 44 -9.62 -27.19 4.62
CA ALA A 44 -9.20 -28.11 5.68
C ALA A 44 -7.99 -27.59 6.46
N CYS A 45 -6.98 -27.05 5.76
CA CYS A 45 -5.82 -26.44 6.41
C CYS A 45 -6.20 -25.21 7.25
N MET A 46 -7.15 -24.40 6.80
CA MET A 46 -7.63 -23.23 7.56
C MET A 46 -8.47 -23.61 8.78
N ALA A 47 -9.22 -24.72 8.71
CA ALA A 47 -10.01 -25.24 9.83
C ALA A 47 -9.12 -25.85 10.93
N GLU A 48 -8.01 -26.47 10.54
CA GLU A 48 -7.10 -27.19 11.45
C GLU A 48 -5.65 -26.66 11.30
N PRO A 49 -5.37 -25.40 11.70
CA PRO A 49 -4.10 -24.73 11.42
C PRO A 49 -2.89 -25.43 12.07
N GLU A 50 -3.08 -26.12 13.19
CA GLU A 50 -2.01 -26.90 13.85
C GLU A 50 -1.57 -28.11 13.01
N ARG A 51 -2.48 -28.73 12.28
CA ARG A 51 -2.18 -29.84 11.35
C ARG A 51 -1.72 -29.35 9.98
N ALA A 52 -2.16 -28.16 9.58
CA ALA A 52 -1.79 -27.54 8.32
C ALA A 52 -0.28 -27.28 8.21
N ALA A 53 0.40 -26.98 9.34
CA ALA A 53 1.82 -26.63 9.34
C ALA A 53 2.72 -27.65 8.62
N GLU A 54 2.34 -28.93 8.61
CA GLU A 54 3.05 -30.02 7.96
C GLU A 54 2.54 -30.38 6.56
N ASP A 55 1.35 -29.92 6.15
CA ASP A 55 0.76 -30.22 4.83
C ASP A 55 1.58 -29.57 3.69
N PRO A 56 2.01 -30.35 2.67
CA PRO A 56 2.78 -29.82 1.54
C PRO A 56 2.09 -28.68 0.77
N LEU A 57 0.75 -28.72 0.64
CA LEU A 57 -0.03 -27.66 0.00
C LEU A 57 0.01 -26.38 0.85
N TRP A 58 -0.16 -26.50 2.16
CA TRP A 58 -0.06 -25.35 3.05
C TRP A 58 1.35 -24.75 3.08
N LYS A 59 2.39 -25.60 3.09
CA LYS A 59 3.79 -25.17 2.94
C LYS A 59 4.00 -24.42 1.62
N ALA A 60 3.45 -24.91 0.50
CA ALA A 60 3.53 -24.24 -0.79
C ALA A 60 2.77 -22.90 -0.81
N VAL A 61 1.56 -22.85 -0.24
CA VAL A 61 0.74 -21.63 -0.15
C VAL A 61 1.42 -20.58 0.71
N ARG A 62 1.98 -20.96 1.86
CA ARG A 62 2.80 -20.06 2.68
C ARG A 62 4.03 -19.60 1.93
N ALA A 63 4.75 -20.50 1.25
CA ALA A 63 5.92 -20.12 0.46
C ALA A 63 5.54 -19.10 -0.64
N VAL A 64 4.41 -19.27 -1.32
CA VAL A 64 3.89 -18.31 -2.30
C VAL A 64 3.50 -16.99 -1.63
N ALA A 65 2.77 -17.03 -0.51
CA ALA A 65 2.35 -15.84 0.23
C ALA A 65 3.56 -15.06 0.79
N GLU A 66 4.56 -15.76 1.33
CA GLU A 66 5.79 -15.20 1.87
C GLU A 66 6.75 -14.70 0.78
N SER A 67 6.64 -15.22 -0.44
CA SER A 67 7.35 -14.71 -1.62
C SER A 67 6.76 -13.39 -2.13
N GLY A 68 5.65 -12.94 -1.54
CA GLY A 68 4.79 -11.90 -2.11
C GLY A 68 4.10 -12.39 -3.38
N PRO A 69 3.24 -11.59 -4.01
CA PRO A 69 2.65 -11.98 -5.29
C PRO A 69 3.76 -12.32 -6.30
N ALA A 70 3.88 -13.60 -6.62
CA ALA A 70 4.48 -14.07 -7.87
C ALA A 70 3.46 -13.94 -9.01
N THR A 71 2.64 -12.88 -9.00
CA THR A 71 1.91 -12.49 -10.20
C THR A 71 2.88 -11.62 -10.97
N GLY A 72 3.31 -12.04 -12.15
CA GLY A 72 4.07 -11.20 -13.09
C GLY A 72 3.32 -9.93 -13.57
N VAL A 73 2.29 -9.51 -12.84
CA VAL A 73 1.65 -8.21 -12.94
C VAL A 73 2.40 -7.29 -11.98
N GLU A 74 3.36 -6.54 -12.51
CA GLU A 74 3.97 -5.44 -11.77
C GLU A 74 2.86 -4.45 -11.40
N THR A 75 2.59 -4.28 -10.11
CA THR A 75 1.68 -3.23 -9.64
C THR A 75 2.34 -1.89 -9.96
N PRO A 76 1.65 -0.98 -10.68
CA PRO A 76 2.21 0.33 -10.98
C PRO A 76 2.49 1.09 -9.68
N LEU A 77 3.54 1.91 -9.69
CA LEU A 77 3.82 2.82 -8.58
C LEU A 77 2.62 3.74 -8.37
N GLU A 78 2.17 3.86 -7.13
CA GLU A 78 1.03 4.71 -6.75
C GLU A 78 1.30 5.42 -5.42
N VAL A 79 0.81 6.65 -5.29
CA VAL A 79 0.72 7.37 -4.01
C VAL A 79 -0.67 7.14 -3.40
N THR A 80 -0.77 6.17 -2.50
CA THR A 80 -2.04 5.67 -1.96
C THR A 80 -2.65 6.56 -0.87
N ASP A 81 -1.82 7.33 -0.16
CA ASP A 81 -2.26 8.39 0.75
C ASP A 81 -1.27 9.58 0.69
N LEU A 82 -1.78 10.79 0.89
CA LEU A 82 -1.00 12.04 0.93
C LEU A 82 -1.66 13.02 1.91
N ARG A 83 -0.94 13.41 2.97
CA ARG A 83 -1.49 14.25 4.05
C ARG A 83 -0.48 15.22 4.62
N LEU A 84 -1.00 16.33 5.14
CA LEU A 84 -0.26 17.20 6.04
C LEU A 84 -0.52 16.76 7.49
N CYS A 85 0.53 16.71 8.29
CA CYS A 85 0.52 16.18 9.63
C CYS A 85 1.30 17.08 10.59
N ARG A 86 0.90 17.07 11.87
CA ARG A 86 1.67 17.66 12.98
C ARG A 86 2.80 16.74 13.39
N ARG A 87 2.54 15.43 13.35
CA ARG A 87 3.44 14.37 13.78
C ARG A 87 3.16 13.08 13.00
N VAL A 88 4.21 12.32 12.74
CA VAL A 88 4.17 10.98 12.17
C VAL A 88 4.96 10.07 13.10
N ARG A 89 4.40 8.92 13.46
CA ARG A 89 5.02 7.90 14.33
C ARG A 89 5.34 6.63 13.54
N GLY A 90 4.60 6.35 12.49
CA GLY A 90 4.83 5.20 11.61
C GLY A 90 3.81 5.11 10.48
N PHE A 91 3.84 3.99 9.76
CA PHE A 91 2.84 3.67 8.73
C PHE A 91 1.44 3.66 9.35
N GLY A 92 0.54 4.49 8.82
CA GLY A 92 -0.83 4.65 9.31
C GLY A 92 -0.96 5.30 10.70
N ASP A 93 0.14 5.69 11.35
CA ASP A 93 0.13 6.31 12.68
C ASP A 93 0.67 7.75 12.61
N PHE A 94 -0.24 8.70 12.47
CA PHE A 94 0.04 10.13 12.33
C PHE A 94 -1.09 11.00 12.86
N ASP A 95 -0.76 12.27 13.16
CA ASP A 95 -1.71 13.29 13.60
C ASP A 95 -1.94 14.28 12.44
N PRO A 96 -3.04 14.19 11.67
CA PRO A 96 -3.28 15.06 10.53
C PRO A 96 -3.51 16.52 10.94
N ILE A 97 -3.24 17.44 10.00
CA ILE A 97 -3.61 18.85 10.08
C ILE A 97 -4.75 19.08 9.10
N GLU A 98 -5.87 19.59 9.61
CA GLU A 98 -6.92 20.14 8.75
C GLU A 98 -6.39 21.42 8.07
N SER A 99 -6.58 21.52 6.76
CA SER A 99 -5.95 22.55 5.91
C SER A 99 -6.28 23.99 6.32
N GLU A 100 -7.41 24.20 6.99
CA GLU A 100 -7.92 25.50 7.44
C GLU A 100 -7.04 26.18 8.51
N ALA A 101 -6.05 25.48 9.06
CA ALA A 101 -5.16 25.99 10.11
C ALA A 101 -3.77 26.44 9.63
N LEU A 102 -3.51 26.44 8.32
CA LEU A 102 -2.16 26.67 7.78
C LEU A 102 -1.87 28.15 7.52
N ARG A 103 -0.69 28.61 7.94
CA ARG A 103 -0.20 29.98 7.72
C ARG A 103 1.08 30.00 6.87
N PRO A 104 1.37 31.13 6.20
CA PRO A 104 2.65 31.32 5.51
C PRO A 104 3.83 31.10 6.47
N GLY A 105 4.91 30.48 6.00
CA GLY A 105 6.11 30.22 6.81
C GLY A 105 5.97 29.07 7.82
N GLN A 106 4.79 28.47 7.98
CA GLN A 106 4.57 27.40 8.95
C GLN A 106 5.34 26.12 8.55
N ALA A 107 5.99 25.51 9.54
CA ALA A 107 6.57 24.18 9.42
C ALA A 107 5.50 23.11 9.70
N VAL A 108 5.39 22.15 8.78
CA VAL A 108 4.48 20.99 8.86
C VAL A 108 5.21 19.73 8.44
N VAL A 109 4.61 18.56 8.67
CA VAL A 109 5.13 17.29 8.14
C VAL A 109 4.25 16.87 6.98
N LEU A 110 4.85 16.59 5.82
CA LEU A 110 4.16 15.90 4.73
C LEU A 110 4.34 14.40 4.94
N TYR A 111 3.25 13.64 4.89
CA TYR A 111 3.21 12.19 4.98
C TYR A 111 2.60 11.61 3.70
N TRP A 112 3.17 10.51 3.19
CA TRP A 112 2.56 9.78 2.09
C TRP A 112 2.88 8.28 2.13
N GLU A 113 1.96 7.50 1.59
CA GLU A 113 2.05 6.05 1.46
C GLU A 113 2.19 5.67 -0.01
N LEU A 114 2.88 4.56 -0.25
CA LEU A 114 3.16 4.06 -1.59
C LEU A 114 2.75 2.60 -1.75
N ALA A 115 2.26 2.28 -2.95
CA ALA A 115 2.14 0.92 -3.46
C ALA A 115 2.98 0.76 -4.73
N GLY A 116 3.30 -0.49 -5.11
CA GLY A 116 4.02 -0.78 -6.36
C GLY A 116 5.49 -0.35 -6.38
N VAL A 117 6.13 -0.15 -5.22
CA VAL A 117 7.56 0.17 -5.14
C VAL A 117 8.40 -1.05 -5.54
N ARG A 118 9.38 -0.83 -6.42
CA ARG A 118 10.34 -1.83 -6.85
C ARG A 118 11.35 -2.12 -5.74
N ALA A 119 11.46 -3.39 -5.40
CA ALA A 119 12.47 -3.90 -4.50
C ALA A 119 13.31 -4.97 -5.23
N GLU A 120 14.61 -4.74 -5.33
CA GLU A 120 15.56 -5.66 -5.96
C GLU A 120 16.37 -6.41 -4.90
N PRO A 121 16.68 -7.71 -5.11
CA PRO A 121 17.59 -8.42 -4.22
C PRO A 121 18.97 -7.75 -4.19
N ASP A 122 19.53 -7.61 -2.99
CA ASP A 122 20.85 -7.05 -2.72
C ASP A 122 21.50 -7.85 -1.58
N GLY A 123 22.19 -8.94 -1.94
CA GLY A 123 22.71 -9.91 -0.99
C GLY A 123 21.59 -10.64 -0.23
N ASP A 124 21.63 -10.57 1.09
CA ASP A 124 20.60 -11.08 2.02
C ASP A 124 19.49 -10.07 2.31
N HIS A 125 19.50 -8.92 1.62
CA HIS A 125 18.52 -7.86 1.74
C HIS A 125 17.79 -7.62 0.41
N PHE A 126 16.79 -6.75 0.47
CA PHE A 126 16.12 -6.12 -0.65
C PHE A 126 16.39 -4.63 -0.57
N ARG A 127 16.71 -4.03 -1.73
CA ARG A 127 16.95 -2.60 -1.86
C ARG A 127 15.84 -1.94 -2.66
N SER A 128 15.37 -0.78 -2.20
CA SER A 128 14.55 0.15 -2.98
C SER A 128 15.22 1.52 -3.01
N ARG A 129 14.93 2.32 -4.05
CA ARG A 129 15.51 3.67 -4.18
C ARG A 129 14.50 4.67 -4.70
N LEU A 130 14.15 5.61 -3.82
CA LEU A 130 13.03 6.52 -4.00
C LEU A 130 13.52 7.97 -3.95
N SER A 131 12.99 8.83 -4.82
CA SER A 131 13.13 10.29 -4.71
C SER A 131 11.78 10.95 -4.90
N ALA A 132 11.63 12.19 -4.46
CA ALA A 132 10.35 12.87 -4.53
C ALA A 132 10.53 14.36 -4.87
N ARG A 133 9.49 14.94 -5.43
CA ARG A 133 9.38 16.39 -5.66
C ARG A 133 8.06 16.87 -5.09
N ILE A 134 8.12 17.93 -4.29
CA ILE A 134 6.97 18.58 -3.69
C ILE A 134 6.81 19.94 -4.37
N GLU A 135 5.59 20.26 -4.80
CA GLU A 135 5.27 21.50 -5.49
C GLU A 135 4.02 22.13 -4.88
N ILE A 136 4.01 23.45 -4.79
CA ILE A 136 2.81 24.24 -4.45
C ILE A 136 2.38 24.97 -5.71
N LEU A 137 1.16 24.69 -6.13
CA LEU A 137 0.53 25.23 -7.33
C LEU A 137 -0.62 26.17 -6.95
N PRO A 138 -0.95 27.14 -7.82
CA PRO A 138 -2.22 27.85 -7.69
C PRO A 138 -3.42 26.88 -7.71
N ALA A 139 -4.57 27.33 -7.20
CA ALA A 139 -5.81 26.57 -7.29
C ALA A 139 -6.15 26.20 -8.74
N GLU A 140 -5.89 27.13 -9.67
CA GLU A 140 -6.08 26.96 -11.11
C GLU A 140 -4.74 27.14 -11.85
N GLY A 141 -4.42 26.23 -12.78
CA GLY A 141 -3.19 26.24 -13.55
C GLY A 141 -2.07 25.38 -12.95
N ASP A 142 -1.15 24.92 -13.80
CA ASP A 142 -0.16 23.89 -13.43
C ASP A 142 1.28 24.40 -13.28
N GLU A 143 1.49 25.72 -13.37
CA GLU A 143 2.79 26.33 -13.09
C GLU A 143 3.03 26.42 -11.58
N PRO A 144 4.07 25.77 -11.03
CA PRO A 144 4.35 25.80 -9.60
C PRO A 144 4.82 27.18 -9.14
N LEU A 145 4.25 27.67 -8.03
CA LEU A 145 4.72 28.88 -7.33
C LEU A 145 5.96 28.58 -6.47
N TRP A 146 6.12 27.31 -6.09
CA TRP A 146 7.23 26.83 -5.28
C TRP A 146 7.46 25.35 -5.53
N SER A 147 8.71 24.91 -5.40
CA SER A 147 9.11 23.50 -5.55
C SER A 147 10.27 23.15 -4.63
N GLN A 148 10.28 21.92 -4.13
CA GLN A 148 11.40 21.31 -3.40
C GLN A 148 11.60 19.88 -3.87
N SER A 149 12.84 19.55 -4.25
CA SER A 149 13.24 18.18 -4.52
C SER A 149 13.77 17.53 -3.24
N LEU A 150 13.25 16.35 -2.93
CA LEU A 150 13.81 15.45 -1.94
C LEU A 150 14.82 14.54 -2.65
N GLY A 151 16.05 14.48 -2.13
CA GLY A 151 17.10 13.63 -2.69
C GLY A 151 16.69 12.16 -2.74
N ALA A 152 17.44 11.36 -3.51
CA ALA A 152 17.20 9.92 -3.54
C ALA A 152 17.64 9.27 -2.21
N GLY A 153 16.72 8.56 -1.56
CA GLY A 153 16.99 7.70 -0.42
C GLY A 153 16.98 6.23 -0.82
N GLU A 154 17.88 5.45 -0.22
CA GLU A 154 17.90 3.99 -0.34
C GLU A 154 17.38 3.36 0.97
N ASP A 155 16.56 2.33 0.83
CA ASP A 155 16.09 1.50 1.93
C ASP A 155 16.56 0.06 1.70
N HIS A 156 17.19 -0.52 2.74
CA HIS A 156 17.67 -1.90 2.72
C HIS A 156 16.94 -2.71 3.80
N CYS A 157 16.17 -3.70 3.37
CA CYS A 157 15.35 -4.52 4.26
C CYS A 157 15.65 -6.01 4.06
N ARG A 158 15.71 -6.79 5.15
CA ARG A 158 15.87 -8.27 5.08
C ARG A 158 14.69 -8.98 4.42
N ARG A 159 13.55 -8.30 4.31
CA ARG A 159 12.32 -8.79 3.69
C ARG A 159 11.83 -7.72 2.72
N ARG A 160 11.06 -8.11 1.71
CA ARG A 160 10.37 -7.14 0.86
C ARG A 160 9.44 -6.31 1.74
N ARG A 161 9.60 -4.99 1.70
CA ARG A 161 8.71 -4.07 2.39
C ARG A 161 7.41 -3.94 1.60
N HIS A 162 6.29 -3.88 2.32
CA HIS A 162 4.95 -3.73 1.73
C HIS A 162 4.22 -2.50 2.25
N ASP A 163 4.62 -2.01 3.42
CA ASP A 163 4.14 -0.82 4.12
C ASP A 163 5.05 0.38 3.86
N TYR A 164 5.21 0.76 2.58
CA TYR A 164 6.00 1.94 2.23
C TYR A 164 5.27 3.22 2.64
N TYR A 165 5.88 3.97 3.55
CA TYR A 165 5.55 5.37 3.81
C TYR A 165 6.82 6.20 3.85
N LEU A 166 6.69 7.48 3.53
CA LEU A 166 7.72 8.47 3.73
C LEU A 166 7.12 9.71 4.38
N ASN A 167 7.98 10.48 5.03
CA ASN A 167 7.62 11.79 5.53
C ASN A 167 8.76 12.78 5.36
N ALA A 168 8.40 14.06 5.21
CA ALA A 168 9.37 15.15 5.11
C ALA A 168 8.87 16.38 5.86
N ALA A 169 9.79 17.09 6.51
CA ALA A 169 9.51 18.42 7.02
C ALA A 169 9.33 19.39 5.85
N LEU A 170 8.18 20.04 5.80
CA LEU A 170 7.82 21.01 4.79
C LEU A 170 7.67 22.39 5.45
N HIS A 171 8.47 23.34 5.00
CA HIS A 171 8.31 24.74 5.38
C HIS A 171 7.50 25.43 4.29
N LEU A 172 6.27 25.82 4.59
CA LEU A 172 5.45 26.57 3.65
C LEU A 172 6.15 27.91 3.34
N PRO A 173 6.23 28.34 2.07
CA PRO A 173 6.87 29.60 1.73
C PRO A 173 6.20 30.77 2.45
N ALA A 174 6.99 31.64 3.08
CA ALA A 174 6.50 32.84 3.74
C ALA A 174 5.88 33.86 2.75
N SER A 175 6.15 33.71 1.45
CA SER A 175 5.61 34.54 0.38
C SER A 175 4.22 34.12 -0.09
N LEU A 176 3.65 33.03 0.41
CA LEU A 176 2.28 32.64 0.06
C LEU A 176 1.29 33.66 0.64
N SER A 177 0.39 34.15 -0.21
CA SER A 177 -0.77 34.94 0.22
C SER A 177 -1.85 34.03 0.78
N ALA A 178 -2.79 34.60 1.55
CA ALA A 178 -4.00 33.89 1.92
C ALA A 178 -4.77 33.46 0.65
N GLY A 179 -5.27 32.23 0.64
CA GLY A 179 -5.98 31.68 -0.52
C GLY A 179 -5.89 30.17 -0.68
N SER A 180 -6.43 29.69 -1.79
CA SER A 180 -6.47 28.28 -2.15
C SER A 180 -5.35 27.91 -3.12
N TYR A 181 -4.73 26.77 -2.87
CA TYR A 181 -3.61 26.19 -3.59
C TYR A 181 -3.78 24.68 -3.72
N ARG A 182 -2.87 24.05 -4.46
CA ARG A 182 -2.73 22.58 -4.50
C ARG A 182 -1.30 22.23 -4.11
N LEU A 183 -1.15 21.28 -3.20
CA LEU A 183 0.15 20.67 -2.92
C LEU A 183 0.24 19.38 -3.72
N ARG A 184 1.20 19.32 -4.66
CA ARG A 184 1.48 18.13 -5.48
C ARG A 184 2.74 17.45 -4.98
N LEU A 185 2.65 16.15 -4.78
CA LEU A 185 3.78 15.26 -4.61
C LEU A 185 3.96 14.44 -5.89
N THR A 186 5.18 14.42 -6.41
CA THR A 186 5.61 13.48 -7.44
C THR A 186 6.64 12.54 -6.83
N GLN A 187 6.27 11.27 -6.67
CA GLN A 187 7.15 10.19 -6.25
C GLN A 187 7.81 9.57 -7.47
N MET A 188 9.12 9.32 -7.38
CA MET A 188 9.91 8.58 -8.37
C MET A 188 10.47 7.32 -7.73
N ASP A 189 10.29 6.19 -8.40
CA ASP A 189 11.07 4.98 -8.17
C ASP A 189 12.20 4.94 -9.18
N THR A 190 13.43 5.14 -8.69
CA THR A 190 14.60 5.28 -9.55
C THR A 190 15.17 3.94 -10.02
N LEU A 191 14.77 2.83 -9.38
CA LEU A 191 15.13 1.49 -9.88
C LEU A 191 14.20 1.08 -11.01
N ALA A 192 12.90 1.36 -10.88
CA ALA A 192 11.91 1.09 -11.92
C ALA A 192 11.87 2.13 -13.05
N GLY A 193 12.40 3.34 -12.82
CA GLY A 193 12.33 4.44 -13.77
C GLY A 193 10.89 4.95 -13.99
N CYS A 194 10.02 4.79 -13.00
CA CYS A 194 8.61 5.17 -13.07
C CYS A 194 8.27 6.21 -11.99
N SER A 195 7.18 6.95 -12.21
CA SER A 195 6.72 7.99 -11.28
C SER A 195 5.22 7.96 -11.09
N ALA A 196 4.79 8.40 -9.91
CA ALA A 196 3.40 8.59 -9.54
C ALA A 196 3.22 9.97 -8.94
N SER A 197 2.10 10.63 -9.20
CA SER A 197 1.82 11.95 -8.64
C SER A 197 0.45 12.01 -8.01
N ARG A 198 0.35 12.74 -6.90
CA ARG A 198 -0.92 13.03 -6.22
C ARG A 198 -0.92 14.46 -5.73
N ALA A 199 -2.09 15.08 -5.74
CA ALA A 199 -2.27 16.43 -5.22
C ALA A 199 -3.40 16.46 -4.19
N ILE A 200 -3.24 17.32 -3.19
CA ILE A 200 -4.25 17.63 -2.18
C ILE A 200 -4.51 19.15 -2.14
N PRO A 201 -5.74 19.58 -1.80
CA PRO A 201 -6.02 20.99 -1.59
C PRO A 201 -5.22 21.54 -0.40
N LEU A 202 -4.74 22.76 -0.56
CA LEU A 202 -4.00 23.50 0.45
C LEU A 202 -4.66 24.87 0.62
N MET A 203 -5.11 25.21 1.83
CA MET A 203 -5.67 26.53 2.13
C MET A 203 -4.71 27.28 3.05
N ILE A 204 -4.36 28.51 2.68
CA ILE A 204 -3.51 29.39 3.49
C ILE A 204 -4.38 30.48 4.08
N GLN A 205 -4.35 30.60 5.41
CA GLN A 205 -4.99 31.67 6.15
C GLN A 205 -4.06 32.87 6.29
N PRO A 206 -4.62 34.08 6.55
CA PRO A 206 -3.83 35.28 6.82
C PRO A 206 -2.80 35.14 7.96
#